data_AF-A0A3D9D3Y9-F1
#
_entry.id   AF-A0A3D9D3Y9-F1
#
_cell.length_a   1.000
_cell.length_b   1.000
_cell.length_c   1.000
_cell.angle_alpha   90.00
_cell.angle_beta   90.00
_cell.angle_gamma   90.00
#
_symmetry.space_group_name_H-M   'P 1'
#
loop_
_entity.id
_entity.type
_entity.pdbx_description
1 polymer ?
#
loop_
_entity_poly.entity_id
_entity_poly.type
_entity_poly.pdbx_seq_one_letter_code
_entity_poly.pdbx_strand_id
1 'polypeptide(L)'
;MHHILIDTDVILDFLFDRKPFSEDSAKLLSLCEKGEIKGFVTAIMLSNIYYLLRKSAKHEKVIESLKSLILIVDISVTNRQAVQNALDSDFKDFEDALQNFSAQMEKYITIIVTRNIKDYKTSSLSIMTPETYLKTLA
;
A
#
# COMPACT_ATOMS: atom_id res chain seq x y z
N MET A 1 -13.93 -1.84 11.89
CA MET A 1 -12.56 -1.36 11.60
C MET A 1 -12.26 -1.65 10.14
N HIS A 2 -11.94 -0.62 9.35
CA HIS A 2 -11.60 -0.80 7.93
C HIS A 2 -10.20 -1.41 7.81
N HIS A 3 -10.04 -2.36 6.89
CA HIS A 3 -8.75 -2.95 6.55
C HIS A 3 -8.44 -2.60 5.11
N ILE A 4 -7.31 -1.93 4.89
CA ILE A 4 -6.96 -1.34 3.60
C ILE A 4 -5.55 -1.77 3.20
N LEU A 5 -5.35 -2.05 1.91
CA LEU A 5 -4.01 -2.11 1.34
C LEU A 5 -3.58 -0.69 0.95
N ILE A 6 -2.40 -0.25 1.38
CA ILE A 6 -1.86 1.08 1.08
C ILE A 6 -0.76 0.92 0.03
N ASP A 7 -1.00 1.44 -1.17
CA ASP A 7 -0.07 1.38 -2.30
C ASP A 7 1.32 1.97 -1.97
N THR A 8 2.37 1.42 -2.58
CA THR A 8 3.77 1.82 -2.47
C THR A 8 3.92 3.33 -2.64
N ASP A 9 3.26 3.89 -3.66
CA ASP A 9 3.38 5.32 -3.97
C ASP A 9 2.88 6.22 -2.84
N VAL A 10 1.82 5.81 -2.13
CA VAL A 10 1.27 6.55 -0.97
C VAL A 10 2.25 6.50 0.20
N ILE A 11 2.89 5.35 0.44
CA ILE A 11 3.94 5.24 1.46
C ILE A 11 5.14 6.13 1.10
N LEU A 12 5.54 6.16 -0.17
CA LEU A 12 6.65 6.99 -0.65
C LEU A 12 6.32 8.48 -0.58
N ASP A 13 5.08 8.87 -0.82
CA ASP A 13 4.66 10.27 -0.71
C ASP A 13 4.84 10.78 0.72
N PHE A 14 4.51 9.96 1.72
CA PHE A 14 4.80 10.26 3.12
C PHE A 14 6.31 10.32 3.40
N LEU A 15 7.06 9.28 3.02
CA LEU A 15 8.48 9.16 3.35
C LEU A 15 9.36 10.23 2.68
N PHE A 16 8.98 10.71 1.50
CA PHE A 16 9.70 11.73 0.73
C PHE A 16 9.06 13.12 0.77
N ASP A 17 7.98 13.31 1.54
CA ASP A 17 7.18 14.53 1.58
C ASP A 17 6.79 15.05 0.17
N ARG A 18 6.33 14.15 -0.72
CA ARG A 18 5.94 14.51 -2.09
C ARG A 18 4.63 15.31 -2.10
N LYS A 19 4.71 16.62 -2.35
CA LYS A 19 3.54 17.49 -2.50
C LYS A 19 2.85 17.29 -3.86
N PRO A 20 1.50 17.37 -3.93
CA PRO A 20 0.57 17.68 -2.83
C PRO A 20 0.14 16.47 -1.97
N PHE A 21 0.62 15.27 -2.26
CA PHE A 21 0.06 14.01 -1.73
C PHE A 21 0.48 13.65 -0.30
N SER A 22 1.59 14.21 0.18
CA SER A 22 2.17 13.79 1.46
C SER A 22 1.28 14.07 2.67
N GLU A 23 0.43 15.09 2.61
CA GLU A 23 -0.46 15.44 3.72
C GLU A 23 -1.54 14.38 3.96
N ASP A 24 -2.23 13.95 2.90
CA ASP A 24 -3.25 12.91 3.01
C ASP A 24 -2.63 11.55 3.33
N SER A 25 -1.43 11.28 2.80
CA SER A 25 -0.66 10.07 3.13
C SER A 25 -0.27 10.04 4.62
N ALA A 26 0.15 11.16 5.19
CA ALA A 26 0.46 11.29 6.61
C ALA A 26 -0.79 11.11 7.49
N LYS A 27 -1.93 11.70 7.11
CA LYS A 27 -3.21 11.50 7.80
C LYS A 27 -3.62 10.03 7.79
N LEU A 28 -3.51 9.36 6.64
CA LEU A 28 -3.83 7.94 6.49
C LEU A 28 -2.98 7.05 7.42
N LEU A 29 -1.67 7.27 7.45
CA LEU A 29 -0.75 6.52 8.32
C LEU A 29 -0.96 6.84 9.81
N SER A 30 -1.33 8.08 10.16
CA SER A 30 -1.68 8.44 11.53
C SER A 30 -2.92 7.70 12.03
N LEU A 31 -3.92 7.46 11.18
CA LEU A 31 -5.08 6.63 11.51
C LEU A 31 -4.68 5.16 11.77
N CYS A 32 -3.70 4.64 11.01
CA CYS A 32 -3.16 3.31 11.23
C CYS A 32 -2.41 3.23 12.57
N GLU A 33 -1.56 4.21 12.86
CA GLU A 33 -0.79 4.31 14.10
C GLU A 33 -1.69 4.39 15.34
N LYS A 34 -2.82 5.11 15.25
CA LYS A 34 -3.82 5.21 16.32
C LYS A 34 -4.72 3.97 16.43
N GLY A 35 -4.62 3.01 15.51
CA GLY A 35 -5.46 1.82 15.46
C GLY A 35 -6.91 2.09 15.05
N GLU A 36 -7.22 3.25 14.47
CA GLU A 36 -8.56 3.60 13.97
C GLU A 36 -8.90 2.81 12.69
N ILE A 37 -7.86 2.52 11.88
CA ILE A 37 -7.93 1.66 10.70
C ILE A 37 -6.74 0.70 10.70
N LYS A 38 -6.84 -0.39 9.94
CA LYS A 38 -5.75 -1.35 9.78
C LYS A 38 -5.16 -1.26 8.37
N GLY A 39 -3.95 -0.69 8.28
CA GLY A 39 -3.21 -0.59 7.02
C GLY A 39 -2.39 -1.85 6.74
N PHE A 40 -2.35 -2.27 5.48
CA PHE A 40 -1.56 -3.39 4.99
C PHE A 40 -0.66 -2.96 3.84
N VAL A 41 0.51 -3.58 3.75
CA VAL A 41 1.40 -3.56 2.58
C VAL A 41 1.80 -4.98 2.23
N THR A 42 2.36 -5.24 1.05
CA THR A 42 2.93 -6.55 0.71
C THR A 42 4.46 -6.54 0.85
N ALA A 43 5.07 -7.72 0.92
CA ALA A 43 6.53 -7.84 1.00
C ALA A 43 7.25 -7.26 -0.24
N ILE A 44 6.64 -7.35 -1.42
CA ILE A 44 7.21 -6.77 -2.65
C ILE A 44 7.22 -5.23 -2.58
N MET A 45 6.18 -4.62 -2.02
CA MET A 45 6.12 -3.17 -1.81
C MET A 45 7.23 -2.69 -0.88
N LEU A 46 7.49 -3.42 0.21
CA LEU A 46 8.62 -3.12 1.10
C LEU A 46 9.98 -3.22 0.39
N SER A 47 10.16 -4.21 -0.49
CA SER A 47 11.35 -4.33 -1.33
C SER A 47 11.51 -3.13 -2.29
N ASN A 48 10.41 -2.67 -2.88
CA ASN A 48 10.42 -1.53 -3.79
C ASN A 48 10.69 -0.21 -3.06
N ILE A 49 10.08 -0.01 -1.89
CA ILE A 49 10.35 1.13 -1.01
C ILE A 49 11.82 1.12 -0.61
N TYR A 50 12.37 -0.03 -0.19
CA TYR A 50 13.79 -0.17 0.12
C TYR A 50 14.65 0.28 -1.07
N TYR A 51 14.42 -0.28 -2.26
CA TYR A 51 15.19 0.03 -3.45
C TYR A 51 15.17 1.53 -3.79
N LEU A 52 14.02 2.18 -3.67
CA LEU A 52 13.87 3.61 -3.96
C LEU A 52 14.53 4.50 -2.90
N LEU A 53 14.35 4.20 -1.61
CA LEU A 53 15.01 4.94 -0.52
C LEU A 53 16.54 4.80 -0.57
N ARG A 54 17.06 3.65 -1.01
CA ARG A 54 18.50 3.42 -1.13
C ARG A 54 19.20 4.32 -2.16
N LYS A 55 18.45 4.96 -3.07
CA LYS A 55 19.00 5.94 -4.02
C LYS A 55 19.44 7.24 -3.36
N SER A 56 18.90 7.58 -2.19
CA SER A 56 19.20 8.82 -1.47
C SER A 56 19.66 8.63 -0.02
N ALA A 57 19.57 7.42 0.54
CA ALA A 57 19.96 7.12 1.92
C ALA A 57 20.81 5.85 2.06
N LYS A 58 21.62 5.82 3.12
CA LYS A 58 22.43 4.64 3.51
C LYS A 58 21.54 3.48 3.96
N HIS A 59 22.07 2.27 3.85
CA HIS A 59 21.35 1.03 4.17
C HIS A 59 20.70 1.07 5.55
N GLU A 60 21.47 1.43 6.57
CA GLU A 60 21.06 1.43 7.98
C GLU A 60 19.86 2.35 8.18
N LYS A 61 19.88 3.53 7.56
CA LYS A 61 18.79 4.49 7.64
C LYS A 61 17.51 4.00 6.96
N VAL A 62 17.64 3.34 5.81
CA VAL A 62 16.49 2.76 5.13
C VAL A 62 15.88 1.62 5.95
N ILE A 63 16.70 0.76 6.54
CA ILE A 63 16.23 -0.32 7.43
C ILE A 63 15.52 0.25 8.65
N GLU A 64 16.03 1.31 9.27
CA GLU A 64 15.32 2.02 10.35
C GLU A 64 13.94 2.51 9.91
N SER A 65 13.83 3.16 8.75
CA SER A 65 12.55 3.63 8.22
C SER A 65 11.56 2.49 7.98
N LEU A 66 12.01 1.36 7.42
CA LEU A 66 11.16 0.20 7.21
C LEU A 66 10.74 -0.47 8.52
N LYS A 67 11.63 -0.54 9.51
CA LYS A 67 11.28 -1.01 10.87
C LYS A 67 10.19 -0.14 11.50
N SER A 68 10.28 1.18 11.37
CA SER A 68 9.23 2.07 11.86
C SER A 68 7.92 1.90 11.10
N LEU A 69 7.97 1.71 9.78
CA LEU A 69 6.78 1.50 8.96
C LEU A 69 6.00 0.25 9.40
N ILE A 70 6.67 -0.89 9.60
CA ILE A 70 5.99 -2.14 9.99
C ILE A 70 5.45 -2.14 11.43
N LEU A 71 5.73 -1.10 12.24
CA LEU A 71 5.04 -0.90 13.52
C LEU A 71 3.64 -0.28 13.32
N ILE A 72 3.41 0.36 12.17
CA ILE A 72 2.19 1.10 11.84
C ILE A 72 1.28 0.28 10.92
N VAL A 73 1.86 -0.52 10.02
CA VAL A 73 1.13 -1.35 9.04
C VAL A 73 1.43 -2.83 9.22
N ASP A 74 0.47 -3.67 8.88
CA ASP A 74 0.66 -5.12 8.77
C ASP A 74 1.15 -5.52 7.37
N ILE A 75 1.58 -6.78 7.23
CA ILE A 75 2.04 -7.35 5.95
C ILE A 75 0.99 -8.35 5.45
N SER A 76 0.40 -8.08 4.28
CA SER A 76 -0.45 -9.04 3.55
C SER A 76 0.42 -10.10 2.88
N VAL A 77 0.00 -11.36 2.99
CA VAL A 77 0.78 -12.50 2.49
C VAL A 77 0.49 -12.75 1.02
N THR A 78 1.51 -12.63 0.18
CA THR A 78 1.44 -13.09 -1.21
C THR A 78 1.68 -14.61 -1.27
N ASN A 79 0.61 -15.37 -1.46
CA ASN A 79 0.68 -16.84 -1.59
C ASN A 79 0.69 -17.30 -3.06
N ARG A 80 0.86 -18.60 -3.28
CA ARG A 80 0.88 -19.19 -4.64
C ARG A 80 -0.36 -18.84 -5.46
N GLN A 81 -1.55 -18.84 -4.86
CA GLN A 81 -2.79 -18.55 -5.57
C GLN A 81 -2.85 -17.09 -6.00
N ALA A 82 -2.42 -16.15 -5.16
CA ALA A 82 -2.31 -14.74 -5.51
C ALA A 82 -1.37 -14.54 -6.71
N VAL A 83 -0.22 -15.23 -6.72
CA VAL A 83 0.73 -15.18 -7.85
C VAL A 83 0.12 -15.77 -9.11
N GLN A 84 -0.55 -16.92 -9.02
CA GLN A 84 -1.20 -17.54 -10.18
C GLN A 84 -2.27 -16.62 -10.77
N ASN A 85 -3.14 -16.07 -9.92
CA ASN A 85 -4.18 -15.13 -10.36
C ASN A 85 -3.57 -13.88 -11.00
N ALA A 86 -2.46 -13.36 -10.47
CA ALA A 86 -1.76 -12.22 -11.05
C ALA A 86 -1.23 -12.53 -12.46
N LEU A 87 -0.61 -13.70 -12.64
CA LEU A 87 -0.09 -14.16 -13.93
C LEU A 87 -1.19 -14.38 -14.98
N ASP A 88 -2.37 -14.83 -14.56
CA ASP A 88 -3.50 -15.11 -15.44
C ASP A 88 -4.44 -13.91 -15.64
N SER A 89 -4.09 -12.73 -15.13
CA SER A 89 -4.94 -11.53 -15.16
C SER A 89 -4.64 -10.58 -16.31
N ASP A 90 -5.61 -9.70 -16.59
CA ASP A 90 -5.48 -8.60 -17.56
C ASP A 90 -4.83 -7.33 -16.98
N PHE A 91 -4.24 -7.39 -15.77
CA PHE A 91 -3.48 -6.27 -15.22
C PHE A 91 -2.26 -6.00 -16.13
N LYS A 92 -2.05 -4.72 -16.46
CA LYS A 92 -0.92 -4.32 -17.32
C LYS A 92 0.41 -4.34 -16.58
N ASP A 93 0.36 -3.99 -15.30
CA ASP A 93 1.51 -4.00 -14.41
C ASP A 93 1.41 -5.21 -13.47
N PHE A 94 2.49 -6.00 -13.43
CA PHE A 94 2.52 -7.23 -12.66
C PHE A 94 2.63 -6.98 -11.14
N GLU A 95 3.24 -5.88 -10.73
CA GLU A 95 3.28 -5.49 -9.32
C GLU A 95 1.87 -5.14 -8.83
N ASP A 96 1.14 -4.30 -9.58
CA ASP A 96 -0.26 -3.97 -9.26
C ASP A 96 -1.14 -5.23 -9.20
N ALA A 97 -0.93 -6.17 -10.13
CA ALA A 97 -1.60 -7.47 -10.11
C ALA A 97 -1.31 -8.24 -8.82
N LEU A 98 -0.03 -8.39 -8.45
CA LEU A 98 0.38 -9.10 -7.24
C LEU A 98 -0.17 -8.43 -5.98
N GLN A 99 -0.11 -7.10 -5.89
CA GLN A 99 -0.66 -6.34 -4.77
C GLN A 99 -2.17 -6.57 -4.65
N ASN A 100 -2.89 -6.43 -5.77
CA ASN A 100 -4.33 -6.62 -5.84
C ASN A 100 -4.74 -8.04 -5.41
N PHE A 101 -4.15 -9.08 -6.01
CA PHE A 101 -4.55 -10.45 -5.69
C PHE A 101 -4.09 -10.87 -4.30
N SER A 102 -2.97 -10.34 -3.79
CA SER A 102 -2.59 -10.57 -2.38
C SER A 102 -3.64 -10.00 -1.43
N ALA A 103 -4.12 -8.78 -1.68
CA ALA A 103 -5.20 -8.19 -0.89
C ALA A 103 -6.52 -8.96 -1.04
N GLN A 104 -6.89 -9.40 -2.25
CA GLN A 104 -8.12 -10.18 -2.46
C GLN A 104 -8.11 -11.55 -1.77
N MET A 105 -6.93 -12.15 -1.55
CA MET A 105 -6.82 -13.40 -0.79
C MET A 105 -7.12 -13.19 0.71
N GLU A 106 -6.98 -11.97 1.22
CA GLU A 106 -7.28 -11.60 2.61
C GLU A 106 -8.73 -11.13 2.74
N LYS A 107 -9.60 -11.97 3.30
CA LYS A 107 -11.06 -11.71 3.36
C LYS A 107 -11.48 -10.40 4.01
N TYR A 108 -10.62 -9.82 4.85
CA TYR A 108 -10.90 -8.59 5.58
C TYR A 108 -10.47 -7.33 4.81
N ILE A 109 -9.51 -7.42 3.87
CA ILE A 109 -9.06 -6.27 3.08
C ILE A 109 -10.08 -6.03 1.97
N THR A 110 -10.76 -4.89 2.02
CA THR A 110 -11.83 -4.57 1.06
C THR A 110 -11.52 -3.37 0.18
N ILE A 111 -10.46 -2.62 0.51
CA ILE A 111 -10.09 -1.36 -0.16
C ILE A 111 -8.59 -1.37 -0.47
N ILE A 112 -8.23 -0.91 -1.67
CA ILE A 112 -6.87 -0.48 -2.01
C ILE A 112 -6.86 1.05 -2.07
N VAL A 113 -5.93 1.66 -1.33
CA VAL A 113 -5.69 3.10 -1.35
C VAL A 113 -4.47 3.40 -2.21
N THR A 114 -4.68 4.05 -3.35
CA THR A 114 -3.67 4.33 -4.39
C THR A 114 -3.93 5.67 -5.06
N ARG A 115 -2.89 6.32 -5.60
CA ARG A 115 -3.05 7.47 -6.51
C ARG A 115 -3.43 7.05 -7.93
N ASN A 116 -3.23 5.77 -8.27
CA ASN A 116 -3.25 5.24 -9.62
C ASN A 116 -4.53 4.43 -9.90
N ILE A 117 -5.71 5.00 -9.61
CA ILE A 117 -7.02 4.29 -9.70
C ILE A 117 -7.20 3.55 -11.04
N LYS A 118 -6.76 4.15 -12.14
CA LYS A 118 -6.89 3.62 -13.50
C LYS A 118 -6.16 2.28 -13.73
N ASP A 119 -5.19 1.95 -12.89
CA ASP A 119 -4.36 0.76 -13.03
C ASP A 119 -5.01 -0.45 -12.33
N TYR A 120 -6.03 -0.21 -11.49
CA TYR A 120 -6.80 -1.22 -10.75
C TYR A 120 -8.22 -1.46 -11.31
N LYS A 121 -8.47 -1.16 -12.58
CA LYS A 121 -9.81 -1.27 -13.20
C LYS A 121 -10.41 -2.67 -13.17
N THR A 122 -9.57 -3.70 -13.12
CA THR A 122 -9.95 -5.12 -13.07
C THR A 122 -10.04 -5.65 -11.64
N SER A 123 -9.77 -4.82 -10.63
CA SER A 123 -9.88 -5.20 -9.23
C SER A 123 -11.33 -5.44 -8.83
N SER A 124 -11.56 -6.46 -7.99
CA SER A 124 -12.82 -6.66 -7.29
C SER A 124 -12.89 -5.91 -5.95
N LEU A 125 -11.81 -5.23 -5.56
CA LEU A 125 -11.74 -4.42 -4.35
C LEU A 125 -12.16 -2.98 -4.66
N SER A 126 -12.61 -2.27 -3.63
CA SER A 126 -12.86 -0.83 -3.76
C SER A 126 -11.53 -0.09 -3.92
N ILE A 127 -11.43 0.80 -4.90
CA ILE A 127 -10.20 1.56 -5.18
C ILE A 127 -10.44 3.04 -4.87
N MET A 128 -9.61 3.62 -4.01
CA MET A 128 -9.76 5.01 -3.56
C MET A 128 -8.42 5.74 -3.55
N THR A 129 -8.43 7.05 -3.81
CA THR A 129 -7.28 7.90 -3.44
C THR A 129 -7.22 8.11 -1.93
N PRO A 130 -6.06 8.47 -1.35
CA PRO A 130 -5.97 8.87 0.06
C PRO A 130 -7.01 9.93 0.44
N GLU A 131 -7.13 10.99 -0.37
CA GLU A 131 -8.12 12.06 -0.19
C GLU A 131 -9.56 11.51 -0.16
N THR A 132 -9.92 10.67 -1.13
CA THR A 132 -11.27 10.10 -1.25
C THR A 132 -11.58 9.21 -0.04
N TYR A 133 -10.63 8.34 0.33
CA TYR A 133 -10.80 7.45 1.48
C TYR A 133 -10.99 8.24 2.78
N LEU A 134 -10.16 9.26 3.04
CA LEU A 134 -10.28 10.11 4.24
C LEU A 134 -11.64 10.79 4.33
N LYS A 135 -12.21 11.26 3.20
CA LYS A 135 -13.55 11.84 3.17
C LYS A 135 -14.67 10.86 3.53
N THR A 136 -14.46 9.55 3.38
CA THR A 136 -15.45 8.52 3.79
C THR A 136 -15.49 8.28 5.30
N LEU A 137 -14.49 8.78 6.04
CA LEU A 137 -14.41 8.66 7.50
C LEU A 137 -14.95 9.89 8.24
N ALA A 138 -15.26 10.96 7.49
CA ALA A 138 -15.77 12.23 7.99
C ALA A 138 -17.29 12.26 8.17
#